data_AF-A0A0Q6EXK7-F1
#
_entry.id   AF-A0A0Q6EXK7-F1
#
_cell.length_a   1.000
_cell.length_b   1.000
_cell.length_c   1.000
_cell.angle_alpha   90.00
_cell.angle_beta   90.00
_cell.angle_gamma   90.00
#
_symmetry.space_group_name_H-M   'P 1'
#
loop_
_entity.id
_entity.type
_entity.pdbx_description
1 polymer ?
#
loop_
_entity_poly.entity_id
_entity_poly.type
_entity_poly.pdbx_seq_one_letter_code
_entity_poly.pdbx_strand_id
1 'polypeptide(L)' 'MQRMRAGKSDVRKAKIDALIADMTRREMDVAARVAECIKSGKFFDRDSLPSKALKLAYLHFGDDK' A
#
# COMPACT_ATOMS: atom_id res chain seq x y z
N MET A 1 -11.73 -12.68 24.07
CA MET A 1 -10.50 -12.70 23.23
C MET A 1 -10.63 -11.64 22.13
N GLN A 2 -10.33 -10.36 22.40
CA GLN A 2 -10.55 -9.26 21.43
C GLN A 2 -9.35 -8.30 21.34
N ARG A 3 -8.13 -8.80 21.57
CA ARG A 3 -6.87 -7.99 21.55
C ARG A 3 -6.05 -8.09 20.27
N MET A 4 -6.42 -8.96 19.33
CA MET A 4 -5.62 -9.21 18.11
C MET A 4 -5.84 -8.19 16.98
N ARG A 5 -6.93 -7.42 16.97
CA ARG A 5 -7.21 -6.45 15.89
C ARG A 5 -6.43 -5.13 16.05
N ALA A 6 -6.19 -4.67 17.28
CA ALA A 6 -5.48 -3.42 17.53
C ALA A 6 -4.00 -3.49 17.11
N GLY A 7 -3.27 -4.54 17.52
CA GLY A 7 -1.84 -4.68 17.21
C GLY A 7 -1.51 -4.84 15.72
N LYS A 8 -2.42 -5.43 14.93
CA LYS A 8 -2.22 -5.56 13.47
C LYS A 8 -2.30 -4.20 12.75
N SER A 9 -3.17 -3.31 13.22
CA SER A 9 -3.35 -1.98 12.63
C SER A 9 -2.12 -1.09 12.88
N ASP A 10 -1.55 -1.14 14.09
CA ASP A 10 -0.36 -0.35 14.45
C ASP A 10 0.88 -0.80 13.66
N VAL A 11 1.06 -2.12 13.49
CA VAL A 11 2.15 -2.68 12.68
C VAL A 11 2.00 -2.30 11.20
N ARG A 12 0.76 -2.26 10.67
CA ARG A 12 0.51 -1.83 9.28
C ARG A 12 0.84 -0.35 9.09
N LYS A 13 0.41 0.50 10.03
CA LYS A 13 0.71 1.94 9.98
C LYS A 13 2.23 2.17 10.01
N ALA A 14 2.95 1.53 10.92
CA ALA A 14 4.41 1.63 11.00
C ALA A 14 5.10 1.18 9.69
N LYS A 15 4.59 0.14 9.01
CA LYS A 15 5.10 -0.31 7.71
C LYS A 15 4.83 0.70 6.59
N ILE A 16 3.65 1.35 6.60
CA ILE A 16 3.31 2.40 5.64
C ILE A 16 4.23 3.61 5.85
N ASP A 17 4.38 4.07 7.09
CA ASP A 17 5.21 5.23 7.43
C ASP A 17 6.68 4.98 7.05
N ALA A 18 7.20 3.77 7.33
CA ALA A 18 8.54 3.37 6.93
C ALA A 18 8.72 3.32 5.40
N LEU A 19 7.70 2.85 4.66
CA LEU A 19 7.75 2.84 3.19
C LEU A 19 7.74 4.27 2.63
N ILE A 20 6.88 5.15 3.17
CA ILE A 20 6.77 6.55 2.72
C ILE A 20 8.10 7.28 2.95
N ALA A 21 8.76 7.04 4.08
CA ALA A 21 10.06 7.65 4.39
C ALA A 21 11.19 7.21 3.43
N ASP A 22 11.08 6.02 2.83
CA ASP A 22 12.08 5.42 1.94
C ASP A 22 11.74 5.57 0.43
N MET A 23 10.62 6.23 0.11
CA MET A 23 10.13 6.42 -1.26
C MET A 23 10.37 7.84 -1.78
N THR A 24 10.66 7.94 -3.08
CA THR A 24 10.65 9.22 -3.78
C THR A 24 9.21 9.68 -4.02
N ARG A 25 9.02 10.99 -4.22
CA ARG A 25 7.71 11.57 -4.56
C ARG A 25 7.07 10.90 -5.79
N ARG A 26 7.88 10.60 -6.81
CA ARG A 26 7.43 9.88 -8.01
C ARG A 26 6.89 8.50 -7.69
N GLU A 27 7.54 7.75 -6.81
CA GLU A 27 7.07 6.43 -6.40
C GLU A 27 5.77 6.50 -5.58
N MET A 28 5.61 7.54 -4.75
CA MET A 28 4.37 7.79 -4.01
C MET A 28 3.20 8.10 -4.96
N ASP A 29 3.42 8.96 -5.96
CA ASP A 29 2.40 9.30 -6.96
C ASP A 29 1.97 8.06 -7.75
N VAL A 30 2.93 7.19 -8.10
CA VAL A 30 2.64 5.91 -8.74
C VAL A 30 1.83 4.99 -7.82
N ALA A 31 2.18 4.90 -6.54
CA ALA A 31 1.44 4.10 -5.57
C ALA A 31 -0.02 4.56 -5.43
N ALA A 32 -0.25 5.87 -5.37
CA ALA A 32 -1.58 6.46 -5.33
C ALA A 32 -2.39 6.11 -6.58
N ARG A 33 -1.79 6.24 -7.77
CA ARG A 33 -2.44 5.91 -9.04
C ARG A 33 -2.78 4.42 -9.17
N VAL A 34 -1.88 3.55 -8.74
CA VAL A 34 -2.14 2.10 -8.65
C VAL A 34 -3.30 1.83 -7.69
N ALA A 35 -3.34 2.52 -6.55
CA ALA A 35 -4.41 2.36 -5.60
C ALA A 35 -5.77 2.79 -6.18
N GLU A 36 -5.82 3.89 -6.91
CA GLU A 36 -7.02 4.30 -7.65
C GLU A 36 -7.44 3.28 -8.71
N CYS A 37 -6.48 2.69 -9.44
CA CYS A 37 -6.77 1.63 -10.41
C CYS A 37 -7.34 0.38 -9.73
N ILE A 38 -6.74 -0.08 -8.63
CA ILE A 38 -7.25 -1.22 -7.83
C ILE A 38 -8.67 -0.92 -7.35
N LYS A 39 -8.90 0.24 -6.74
CA LYS A 39 -10.22 0.67 -6.23
C LYS A 39 -11.28 0.74 -7.33
N SER A 40 -10.88 1.17 -8.53
CA SER A 40 -11.78 1.33 -9.68
C SER A 40 -11.91 0.07 -10.55
N GLY A 41 -11.22 -1.02 -10.20
CA GLY A 41 -11.15 -2.22 -11.04
C GLY A 41 -10.51 -2.00 -12.42
N LYS A 42 -9.71 -0.95 -12.58
CA LYS A 42 -9.03 -0.63 -13.84
C LYS A 42 -7.74 -1.42 -13.97
N PHE A 43 -7.45 -1.83 -15.20
CA PHE A 43 -6.18 -2.45 -15.53
C PHE A 43 -5.02 -1.47 -15.31
N PHE A 44 -3.91 -1.99 -14.80
CA PHE A 44 -2.61 -1.35 -14.75
C PHE A 44 -1.55 -2.42 -14.99
N ASP A 45 -0.48 -2.06 -15.70
CA ASP A 45 0.62 -2.99 -15.94
C ASP A 45 1.48 -3.08 -14.69
N ARG A 46 1.46 -4.23 -14.02
CA ARG A 46 2.19 -4.44 -12.77
C ARG A 46 3.70 -4.51 -12.98
N ASP A 47 4.14 -5.06 -14.11
CA ASP A 47 5.55 -5.40 -14.33
C ASP A 47 6.40 -4.17 -14.67
N SER A 48 5.78 -3.09 -15.13
CA SER A 48 6.44 -1.80 -15.38
C SER A 48 6.49 -0.86 -14.17
N LEU A 49 5.95 -1.26 -13.02
CA LEU A 49 5.83 -0.39 -11.85
C LEU A 49 6.92 -0.64 -10.80
N PRO A 50 7.37 0.41 -10.08
CA PRO A 50 8.28 0.25 -8.96
C PRO A 50 7.69 -0.68 -7.90
N SER A 51 8.48 -1.66 -7.47
CA SER A 51 8.06 -2.64 -6.46
C SER A 51 7.59 -1.98 -5.15
N LYS A 52 8.25 -0.89 -4.73
CA LYS A 52 7.85 -0.10 -3.54
C LYS A 52 6.46 0.52 -3.69
N ALA A 53 6.14 1.05 -4.87
CA ALA A 53 4.85 1.68 -5.15
C ALA A 53 3.70 0.66 -5.12
N LEU A 54 3.91 -0.50 -5.74
CA LEU A 54 2.96 -1.62 -5.66
C LEU A 54 2.74 -2.05 -4.20
N LYS A 55 3.83 -2.23 -3.45
CA LYS A 55 3.78 -2.63 -2.04
C LYS A 55 3.01 -1.63 -1.19
N LEU A 56 3.24 -0.34 -1.36
CA LEU A 56 2.49 0.71 -0.67
C LEU A 56 1.00 0.68 -1.05
N ALA A 57 0.69 0.57 -2.35
CA ALA A 57 -0.68 0.47 -2.82
C ALA A 57 -1.40 -0.72 -2.17
N TYR A 58 -0.83 -1.93 -2.20
CA TYR A 58 -1.42 -3.11 -1.58
C TYR A 58 -1.53 -3.01 -0.06
N LEU A 59 -0.57 -2.37 0.64
CA LEU A 59 -0.67 -2.13 2.08
C LEU A 59 -1.85 -1.22 2.45
N HIS A 60 -2.26 -0.31 1.56
CA HIS A 60 -3.49 0.48 1.72
C HIS A 60 -4.76 -0.36 1.54
N PHE A 61 -4.70 -1.53 0.88
CA PHE A 61 -5.84 -2.44 0.69
C PHE A 61 -5.83 -3.70 1.57
N GLY A 62 -4.71 -4.11 2.17
CA GLY A 62 -4.68 -5.23 3.13
C GLY A 62 -5.14 -4.79 4.53
N ASP A 63 -6.03 -5.47 5.25
CA ASP A 63 -6.32 -6.91 5.32
C ASP A 63 -7.82 -7.12 5.71
N ASP A 64 -8.66 -7.59 4.78
CA ASP A 64 -10.04 -8.07 5.03
C ASP A 64 -10.08 -9.58 4.73
N LYS A 65 -9.36 -10.37 5.54
CA LYS A 65 -9.57 -11.82 5.69
C LYS A 65 -9.33 -12.24 7.14
#